data_AF-A0A3M1BXS6-F1
#
_entry.id   AF-A0A3M1BXS6-F1
#
_cell.length_a   1.000
_cell.length_b   1.000
_cell.length_c   1.000
_cell.angle_alpha   90.00
_cell.angle_beta   90.00
_cell.angle_gamma   90.00
#
_symmetry.space_group_name_H-M   'P 1'
#
loop_
_entity.id
_entity.type
_entity.pdbx_description
1 polymer ?
#
loop_
_entity_poly.entity_id
_entity_poly.type
_entity_poly.pdbx_seq_one_letter_code
_entity_poly.pdbx_strand_id
1 'polypeptide(L)'
;MEILLAPAIFLLTLLLVLARPWGIGIGWSAWLGAGLALVSGLISPEDILYIARLVWDATLAFVFLIFISIILDRAGFFEWFALKAIHMGGGKGMYLFLSLMLPGALISAIFANDGSALMLTPIIYSKIKHLNLPRRHILPYIMGAGFISDTASLPLVISNLTNIITAHYFRISFWEYALYMFLPNLVSLGLSLLVLYLFYRRDLIRTYEKEVVQSLPPGYAIRDGFIFRMGFVVTGLLGLAFLCLELLRIEVPVSVVLGGCALLLALSTFKNKEVRLKEV
;
A
#
# COMPACT_ATOMS: atom_id res chain seq x y z
N MET A 1 25.71 -15.76 -28.39
CA MET A 1 26.19 -14.65 -27.55
C MET A 1 25.07 -14.11 -26.67
N GLU A 2 23.87 -13.90 -27.22
CA GLU A 2 22.68 -13.41 -26.52
C GLU A 2 22.28 -14.26 -25.29
N ILE A 3 22.38 -15.60 -25.39
CA ILE A 3 22.06 -16.55 -24.32
C ILE A 3 22.85 -16.31 -23.03
N LEU A 4 24.06 -15.73 -23.10
CA LEU A 4 24.88 -15.39 -21.93
C LEU A 4 24.79 -13.90 -21.59
N LEU A 5 24.61 -13.04 -22.60
CA LEU A 5 24.60 -11.59 -22.43
C LEU A 5 23.33 -11.09 -21.72
N ALA A 6 22.16 -11.60 -22.11
CA ALA A 6 20.89 -11.24 -21.49
C ALA A 6 20.84 -11.56 -19.98
N PRO A 7 21.15 -12.79 -19.52
CA PRO A 7 21.17 -13.08 -18.09
C PRO A 7 22.27 -12.30 -17.36
N ALA A 8 23.42 -12.01 -18.00
CA ALA A 8 24.46 -11.17 -17.38
C ALA A 8 23.97 -9.73 -17.14
N ILE A 9 23.34 -9.10 -18.14
CA ILE A 9 22.78 -7.75 -17.99
C ILE A 9 21.65 -7.74 -16.96
N PHE A 10 20.79 -8.77 -16.97
CA PHE A 10 19.72 -8.91 -15.98
C PHE A 10 20.27 -9.03 -14.56
N LEU A 11 21.23 -9.93 -14.32
CA LEU A 11 21.85 -10.13 -13.01
C LEU A 11 22.61 -8.90 -12.53
N LEU A 12 23.33 -8.22 -13.43
CA LEU A 12 24.00 -6.96 -13.13
C LEU A 12 22.99 -5.89 -12.71
N THR A 13 21.92 -5.72 -13.48
CA THR A 13 20.87 -4.74 -13.20
C THR A 13 20.22 -5.03 -11.85
N LEU A 14 19.86 -6.29 -11.60
CA LEU A 14 19.27 -6.74 -10.33
C LEU A 14 20.22 -6.52 -9.16
N LEU A 15 21.51 -6.82 -9.32
CA LEU A 15 22.52 -6.58 -8.30
C LEU A 15 22.66 -5.08 -7.99
N LEU A 16 22.66 -4.21 -9.01
CA LEU A 16 22.71 -2.76 -8.82
C LEU A 16 21.45 -2.21 -8.13
N VAL A 17 20.28 -2.76 -8.45
CA VAL A 17 18.99 -2.40 -7.83
C VAL A 17 18.95 -2.81 -6.35
N LEU A 18 19.46 -3.99 -6.02
CA LEU A 18 19.47 -4.52 -4.65
C LEU A 18 20.60 -3.92 -3.79
N ALA A 19 21.82 -3.85 -4.32
CA ALA A 19 22.99 -3.37 -3.59
C ALA A 19 23.03 -1.84 -3.47
N ARG A 20 22.37 -1.11 -4.39
CA ARG A 20 22.35 0.36 -4.47
C ARG A 20 23.72 0.99 -4.17
N PRO A 21 24.76 0.62 -4.92
CA PRO A 21 26.11 1.09 -4.62
C PRO A 21 26.13 2.62 -4.73
N TRP A 22 26.81 3.27 -3.79
CA TRP A 22 26.87 4.73 -3.67
C TRP A 22 25.51 5.45 -3.55
N GLY A 23 24.46 4.73 -3.14
CA GLY A 23 23.12 5.30 -3.01
C GLY A 23 22.45 5.64 -4.34
N ILE A 24 22.91 5.06 -5.45
CA ILE A 24 22.27 5.22 -6.76
C ILE A 24 20.81 4.78 -6.67
N GLY A 25 19.91 5.65 -7.11
CA GLY A 25 18.47 5.36 -7.14
C GLY A 25 18.14 4.19 -8.07
N ILE A 26 17.15 3.38 -7.69
CA ILE A 26 16.70 2.19 -8.43
C ILE A 26 16.47 2.47 -9.91
N GLY A 27 15.87 3.63 -10.22
CA GLY A 27 15.58 4.05 -11.59
C GLY A 27 16.83 4.17 -12.46
N TRP A 28 17.93 4.71 -11.94
CA TRP A 28 19.18 4.86 -12.71
C TRP A 28 19.80 3.50 -13.04
N SER A 29 19.79 2.57 -12.08
CA SER A 29 20.25 1.20 -12.30
C SER A 29 19.40 0.50 -13.37
N ALA A 30 18.07 0.68 -13.34
CA ALA A 30 17.16 0.14 -14.34
C ALA A 30 17.37 0.77 -15.73
N TRP A 31 17.57 2.09 -15.81
CA TRP A 31 17.90 2.80 -17.05
C TRP A 31 19.21 2.31 -17.66
N LEU A 32 20.23 2.07 -16.84
CA LEU A 32 21.49 1.49 -17.29
C LEU A 32 21.27 0.10 -17.88
N GLY A 33 20.52 -0.76 -17.19
CA GLY A 33 20.18 -2.11 -17.68
C GLY A 33 19.45 -2.09 -19.02
N ALA A 34 18.42 -1.25 -19.13
CA ALA A 34 17.67 -1.07 -20.38
C ALA A 34 18.54 -0.51 -21.51
N GLY A 35 19.41 0.47 -21.21
CA GLY A 35 20.36 1.04 -22.17
C GLY A 35 21.38 0.01 -22.66
N LEU A 36 21.94 -0.81 -21.76
CA LEU A 36 22.84 -1.89 -22.11
C LEU A 36 22.15 -2.95 -22.99
N ALA A 37 20.90 -3.31 -22.67
CA ALA A 37 20.11 -4.23 -23.48
C ALA A 37 19.84 -3.67 -24.90
N LEU A 38 19.53 -2.37 -25.00
CA LEU A 38 19.27 -1.72 -26.28
C LEU A 38 20.53 -1.61 -27.15
N VAL A 39 21.65 -1.15 -26.58
CA VAL A 39 22.93 -1.00 -27.30
C VAL A 39 23.50 -2.35 -27.72
N SER A 40 23.27 -3.41 -26.93
CA SER A 40 23.68 -4.77 -27.28
C SER A 40 22.77 -5.46 -28.31
N GLY A 41 21.66 -4.83 -28.72
CA GLY A 41 20.71 -5.38 -29.68
C GLY A 41 19.83 -6.49 -29.12
N LEU A 42 19.82 -6.72 -27.80
CA LEU A 42 18.98 -7.72 -27.15
C LEU A 42 17.49 -7.34 -27.14
N ILE A 43 17.22 -6.03 -27.17
CA ILE A 43 15.88 -5.47 -27.27
C ILE A 43 15.86 -4.39 -28.35
N SER A 44 14.72 -4.27 -29.01
CA SER A 44 14.44 -3.25 -30.02
C SER A 44 13.67 -2.07 -29.40
N PRO A 45 13.66 -0.89 -30.05
CA PRO A 45 12.77 0.21 -29.65
C PRO A 45 11.29 -0.19 -29.63
N GLU A 46 10.88 -1.11 -30.50
CA GLU A 46 9.53 -1.67 -30.55
C GLU A 46 9.19 -2.44 -29.27
N ASP A 47 10.15 -3.20 -28.73
CA ASP A 47 9.98 -3.91 -27.45
C ASP A 47 9.77 -2.93 -26.28
N ILE A 48 10.50 -1.80 -26.29
CA ILE A 48 10.32 -0.74 -25.29
C ILE A 48 8.91 -0.17 -25.35
N LEU A 49 8.40 0.12 -26.56
CA LEU A 49 7.06 0.63 -26.75
C LEU A 49 6.00 -0.41 -26.33
N TYR A 50 6.24 -1.68 -26.62
CA TYR A 50 5.37 -2.78 -26.18
C TYR A 50 5.28 -2.84 -24.65
N ILE A 51 6.42 -2.84 -23.95
CA ILE A 51 6.45 -2.84 -22.49
C ILE A 51 5.78 -1.58 -21.93
N ALA A 52 6.05 -0.40 -22.49
CA ALA A 52 5.42 0.84 -22.08
C ALA A 52 3.88 0.77 -22.20
N ARG A 53 3.36 0.21 -23.30
CA ARG A 53 1.92 -0.03 -23.48
C ARG A 53 1.34 -1.08 -22.55
N LEU A 54 2.16 -1.98 -22.02
CA LEU A 54 1.72 -2.97 -21.03
C LEU A 54 1.60 -2.36 -19.63
N VAL A 55 2.51 -1.45 -19.25
CA VAL A 55 2.64 -0.99 -17.85
C VAL A 55 2.13 0.42 -17.59
N TRP A 56 1.80 1.22 -18.61
CA TRP A 56 1.39 2.62 -18.42
C TRP A 56 0.18 2.78 -17.47
N ASP A 57 -0.84 1.94 -17.62
CA ASP A 57 -2.05 2.00 -16.79
C ASP A 57 -1.71 1.72 -15.34
N ALA A 58 -0.98 0.63 -15.10
CA ALA A 58 -0.52 0.24 -13.78
C ALA A 58 0.39 1.31 -13.13
N THR A 59 1.26 1.92 -13.92
CA THR A 59 2.18 2.99 -13.47
C THR A 59 1.42 4.23 -13.04
N LEU A 60 0.46 4.70 -13.84
CA LEU A 60 -0.35 5.87 -13.50
C LEU A 60 -1.31 5.58 -12.35
N ALA A 61 -1.92 4.40 -12.31
CA ALA A 61 -2.75 3.94 -11.20
C ALA A 61 -1.98 4.01 -9.87
N PHE A 62 -0.74 3.52 -9.87
CA PHE A 62 0.13 3.56 -8.69
C PHE A 62 0.45 5.00 -8.24
N VAL A 63 0.76 5.90 -9.18
CA VAL A 63 0.98 7.33 -8.89
C VAL A 63 -0.26 7.96 -8.26
N PHE A 64 -1.46 7.72 -8.82
CA PHE A 64 -2.70 8.26 -8.26
C PHE A 64 -3.03 7.67 -6.88
N LEU A 65 -2.76 6.39 -6.63
CA LEU A 65 -2.93 5.78 -5.31
C LEU A 65 -2.02 6.39 -4.25
N ILE A 66 -0.74 6.63 -4.59
CA ILE A 66 0.20 7.34 -3.70
C ILE A 66 -0.34 8.74 -3.41
N PHE A 67 -0.76 9.47 -4.44
CA PHE A 67 -1.28 10.82 -4.29
C PHE A 67 -2.53 10.88 -3.40
N ILE A 68 -3.50 9.98 -3.62
CA ILE A 68 -4.68 9.80 -2.76
C ILE A 68 -4.25 9.53 -1.32
N SER A 69 -3.32 8.59 -1.12
CA SER A 69 -2.84 8.20 0.20
C SER A 69 -2.19 9.38 0.94
N ILE A 70 -1.35 10.17 0.28
CA ILE A 70 -0.73 11.37 0.88
C ILE A 70 -1.79 12.40 1.31
N ILE A 71 -2.82 12.65 0.50
CA ILE A 71 -3.92 13.55 0.85
C ILE A 71 -4.66 13.04 2.10
N LEU A 72 -5.00 11.75 2.12
CA LEU A 72 -5.72 11.13 3.24
C LEU A 72 -4.90 11.11 4.54
N ASP A 73 -3.60 10.85 4.45
CA ASP A 73 -2.69 10.89 5.60
C ASP A 73 -2.56 12.29 6.19
N ARG A 74 -2.47 13.31 5.32
CA ARG A 74 -2.48 14.71 5.75
C ARG A 74 -3.77 15.10 6.45
N ALA A 75 -4.91 14.57 6.02
CA ALA A 75 -6.19 14.73 6.71
C ALA A 75 -6.29 13.93 8.02
N GLY A 76 -5.35 13.02 8.28
CA GLY A 76 -5.29 12.18 9.48
C GLY A 76 -6.08 10.88 9.40
N PHE A 77 -6.41 10.42 8.19
CA PHE A 77 -7.21 9.23 7.95
C PHE A 77 -6.58 7.96 8.53
N PHE A 78 -5.30 7.70 8.22
CA PHE A 78 -4.61 6.50 8.72
C PHE A 78 -4.30 6.57 10.21
N GLU A 79 -3.96 7.76 10.72
CA GLU A 79 -3.73 7.97 12.15
C GLU A 79 -5.02 7.70 12.95
N TRP A 80 -6.18 8.08 12.42
CA TRP A 80 -7.47 7.76 13.02
C TRP A 80 -7.72 6.25 13.11
N PHE A 81 -7.44 5.49 12.05
CA PHE A 81 -7.55 4.02 12.07
C PHE A 81 -6.62 3.39 13.10
N ALA A 82 -5.37 3.86 13.18
CA ALA A 82 -4.40 3.39 14.15
C ALA A 82 -4.83 3.69 15.60
N LEU A 83 -5.33 4.89 15.89
CA LEU A 83 -5.84 5.22 17.22
C LEU A 83 -7.07 4.38 17.57
N LYS A 84 -7.99 4.19 16.62
CA LYS A 84 -9.18 3.34 16.82
C LYS A 84 -8.80 1.89 17.09
N ALA A 85 -7.82 1.36 16.36
CA ALA A 85 -7.22 0.05 16.62
C ALA A 85 -6.67 -0.05 18.05
N ILE A 86 -5.84 0.91 18.47
CA ILE A 86 -5.26 0.94 19.82
C ILE A 86 -6.34 0.97 20.90
N HIS A 87 -7.45 1.70 20.68
CA HIS A 87 -8.60 1.71 21.59
C HIS A 87 -9.32 0.36 21.66
N MET A 88 -9.51 -0.30 20.51
CA MET A 88 -10.13 -1.63 20.43
C MET A 88 -9.29 -2.71 21.12
N GLY A 89 -7.96 -2.53 21.22
CA GLY A 89 -7.08 -3.45 21.95
C GLY A 89 -7.39 -3.60 23.44
N GLY A 90 -8.15 -2.67 24.04
CA GLY A 90 -8.74 -2.84 25.37
C GLY A 90 -7.75 -3.12 26.50
N GLY A 91 -6.50 -2.68 26.37
CA GLY A 91 -5.43 -2.86 27.37
C GLY A 91 -4.73 -4.24 27.33
N LYS A 92 -5.10 -5.13 26.42
CA LYS A 92 -4.50 -6.47 26.26
C LYS A 92 -3.65 -6.52 25.00
N GLY A 93 -2.38 -6.89 25.07
CA GLY A 93 -1.51 -6.69 23.92
C GLY A 93 -1.69 -7.68 22.76
N MET A 94 -2.31 -8.86 22.97
CA MET A 94 -2.77 -9.72 21.88
C MET A 94 -3.90 -9.06 21.08
N TYR A 95 -4.88 -8.47 21.78
CA TYR A 95 -5.96 -7.74 21.12
C TYR A 95 -5.42 -6.49 20.44
N LEU A 96 -4.44 -5.80 21.05
CA LEU A 96 -3.73 -4.69 20.41
C LEU A 96 -3.08 -5.13 19.10
N PHE A 97 -2.37 -6.26 19.11
CA PHE A 97 -1.72 -6.81 17.91
C PHE A 97 -2.74 -7.05 16.79
N LEU A 98 -3.79 -7.82 17.07
CA LEU A 98 -4.84 -8.09 16.06
C LEU A 98 -5.56 -6.81 15.62
N SER A 99 -5.87 -5.93 16.56
CA SER A 99 -6.57 -4.67 16.29
C SER A 99 -5.75 -3.71 15.44
N LEU A 100 -4.41 -3.78 15.47
CA LEU A 100 -3.54 -3.00 14.58
C LEU A 100 -3.36 -3.67 13.23
N MET A 101 -3.19 -5.00 13.22
CA MET A 101 -2.94 -5.76 11.99
C MET A 101 -4.16 -5.81 11.06
N LEU A 102 -5.37 -6.02 11.59
CA LEU A 102 -6.56 -6.22 10.75
C LEU A 102 -7.01 -4.95 10.01
N PRO A 103 -7.08 -3.75 10.64
CA PRO A 103 -7.32 -2.51 9.91
C PRO A 103 -6.18 -2.18 8.96
N GLY A 104 -4.92 -2.50 9.31
CA GLY A 104 -3.79 -2.35 8.39
C GLY A 104 -3.92 -3.24 7.15
N ALA A 105 -4.40 -4.48 7.33
CA ALA A 105 -4.73 -5.37 6.22
C ALA A 105 -5.82 -4.79 5.32
N LEU A 106 -6.89 -4.22 5.92
CA LEU A 106 -7.96 -3.57 5.17
C LEU A 106 -7.48 -2.33 4.40
N ILE A 107 -6.63 -1.51 5.02
CA ILE A 107 -6.03 -0.34 4.37
C ILE A 107 -5.16 -0.78 3.20
N SER A 108 -4.30 -1.79 3.38
CA SER A 108 -3.46 -2.34 2.31
C SER A 108 -4.27 -2.87 1.13
N ALA A 109 -5.35 -3.61 1.41
CA ALA A 109 -6.25 -4.11 0.37
C ALA A 109 -6.83 -2.97 -0.49
N ILE A 110 -7.10 -1.80 0.08
CA ILE A 110 -7.77 -0.70 -0.62
C ILE A 110 -6.79 0.32 -1.23
N PHE A 111 -5.73 0.68 -0.50
CA PHE A 111 -4.83 1.81 -0.80
C PHE A 111 -3.42 1.40 -1.20
N ALA A 112 -3.25 0.12 -1.53
CA ALA A 112 -1.99 -0.54 -1.82
C ALA A 112 -1.05 -0.76 -0.61
N ASN A 113 -0.23 -1.79 -0.74
CA ASN A 113 0.73 -2.23 0.29
C ASN A 113 1.74 -1.15 0.66
N ASP A 114 2.25 -0.40 -0.33
CA ASP A 114 3.30 0.60 -0.13
C ASP A 114 2.81 1.78 0.71
N GLY A 115 1.63 2.33 0.40
CA GLY A 115 1.02 3.42 1.16
C GLY A 115 0.73 3.00 2.60
N SER A 116 0.14 1.81 2.76
CA SER A 116 -0.14 1.22 4.08
C SER A 116 1.15 1.01 4.91
N ALA A 117 2.18 0.41 4.33
CA ALA A 117 3.43 0.12 5.03
C ALA A 117 4.18 1.40 5.41
N LEU A 118 4.28 2.38 4.50
CA LEU A 118 5.00 3.62 4.74
C LEU A 118 4.30 4.54 5.75
N MET A 119 2.98 4.46 5.87
CA MET A 119 2.19 5.33 6.76
C MET A 119 1.89 4.68 8.10
N LEU A 120 1.45 3.42 8.12
CA LEU A 120 1.09 2.75 9.37
C LEU A 120 2.32 2.47 10.23
N THR A 121 3.47 2.18 9.64
CA THR A 121 4.71 1.90 10.39
C THR A 121 5.14 3.07 11.28
N PRO A 122 5.33 4.31 10.77
CA PRO A 122 5.70 5.45 11.62
C PRO A 122 4.59 5.82 12.61
N ILE A 123 3.31 5.65 12.24
CA ILE A 123 2.18 5.89 13.16
C ILE A 123 2.27 4.90 14.33
N ILE A 124 2.35 3.60 14.06
CA ILE A 124 2.49 2.55 15.06
C ILE A 124 3.72 2.79 15.92
N TYR A 125 4.87 3.09 15.30
CA TYR A 125 6.10 3.38 16.03
C TYR A 125 5.94 4.58 16.98
N SER A 126 5.41 5.71 16.49
CA SER A 126 5.24 6.92 17.31
C SER A 126 4.31 6.68 18.50
N LYS A 127 3.17 6.00 18.27
CA LYS A 127 2.18 5.76 19.33
C LYS A 127 2.62 4.69 20.34
N ILE A 128 3.27 3.62 19.90
CA ILE A 128 3.81 2.61 20.82
C ILE A 128 5.01 3.18 21.59
N LYS A 129 5.81 4.06 21.00
CA LYS A 129 6.90 4.75 21.72
C LYS A 129 6.36 5.60 22.88
N HIS A 130 5.18 6.20 22.75
CA HIS A 130 4.51 6.90 23.85
C HIS A 130 4.08 5.99 25.00
N LEU A 131 3.99 4.67 24.80
CA LEU A 131 3.73 3.70 25.87
C LEU A 131 4.99 3.41 26.72
N ASN A 132 6.13 4.08 26.48
CA ASN A 132 7.41 3.89 27.18
C ASN A 132 7.91 2.44 27.23
N LEU A 133 7.59 1.66 26.19
CA LEU A 133 7.94 0.25 26.15
C LEU A 133 9.37 0.01 25.64
N PRO A 134 10.05 -1.06 26.11
CA PRO A 134 11.31 -1.50 25.54
C PRO A 134 11.19 -1.75 24.03
N ARG A 135 12.22 -1.37 23.25
CA ARG A 135 12.25 -1.52 21.79
C ARG A 135 11.86 -2.92 21.29
N ARG A 136 12.21 -3.95 22.07
CA ARG A 136 11.85 -5.36 21.82
C ARG A 136 10.35 -5.57 21.64
N HIS A 137 9.52 -4.83 22.37
CA HIS A 137 8.06 -4.93 22.28
C HIS A 137 7.45 -4.16 21.11
N ILE A 138 8.23 -3.30 20.44
CA ILE A 138 7.75 -2.52 19.29
C ILE A 138 7.92 -3.30 17.99
N LEU A 139 8.99 -4.11 17.90
CA LEU A 139 9.35 -4.88 16.71
C LEU A 139 8.20 -5.74 16.15
N PRO A 140 7.39 -6.47 16.96
CA PRO A 140 6.27 -7.27 16.45
C PRO A 140 5.24 -6.45 15.68
N TYR A 141 5.01 -5.20 16.10
CA TYR A 141 3.99 -4.34 15.51
C TYR A 141 4.48 -3.68 14.22
N ILE A 142 5.75 -3.27 14.17
CA ILE A 142 6.37 -2.74 12.95
C ILE A 142 6.49 -3.84 11.90
N MET A 143 7.07 -4.97 12.27
CA MET A 143 7.25 -6.10 11.36
C MET A 143 5.89 -6.64 10.92
N GLY A 144 4.94 -6.74 11.86
CA GLY A 144 3.57 -7.11 11.55
C GLY A 144 2.94 -6.15 10.54
N ALA A 145 3.04 -4.83 10.73
CA ALA A 145 2.49 -3.86 9.79
C ALA A 145 3.05 -4.05 8.38
N GLY A 146 4.37 -4.28 8.23
CA GLY A 146 4.99 -4.56 6.94
C GLY A 146 4.51 -5.86 6.30
N PHE A 147 4.66 -7.00 7.00
CA PHE A 147 4.30 -8.32 6.46
C PHE A 147 2.80 -8.49 6.20
N ILE A 148 1.96 -7.96 7.10
CA ILE A 148 0.51 -8.00 6.92
C ILE A 148 0.08 -7.05 5.82
N SER A 149 0.71 -5.88 5.67
CA SER A 149 0.44 -5.00 4.53
C SER A 149 0.73 -5.72 3.22
N ASP A 150 1.89 -6.36 3.09
CA ASP A 150 2.23 -7.12 1.89
C ASP A 150 1.24 -8.28 1.63
N THR A 151 1.00 -9.11 2.65
CA THR A 151 0.08 -10.26 2.57
C THR A 151 -1.35 -9.86 2.20
N ALA A 152 -1.86 -8.77 2.78
CA ALA A 152 -3.24 -8.33 2.61
C ALA A 152 -3.47 -7.53 1.32
N SER A 153 -2.43 -7.33 0.51
CA SER A 153 -2.51 -6.66 -0.78
C SER A 153 -2.84 -7.59 -1.96
N LEU A 154 -3.27 -8.82 -1.66
CA LEU A 154 -3.69 -9.81 -2.64
C LEU A 154 -5.13 -9.67 -3.20
N PRO A 155 -6.14 -9.18 -2.47
CA PRO A 155 -7.52 -9.43 -2.83
C PRO A 155 -8.06 -8.52 -3.94
N LEU A 156 -7.53 -7.31 -4.16
CA LEU A 156 -8.03 -6.42 -5.22
C LEU A 156 -6.95 -6.13 -6.25
N VAL A 157 -7.38 -5.84 -7.48
CA VAL A 157 -6.49 -5.44 -8.58
C VAL A 157 -5.70 -4.19 -8.19
N ILE A 158 -6.35 -3.23 -7.52
CA ILE A 158 -5.72 -1.96 -7.09
C ILE A 158 -4.81 -2.10 -5.86
N SER A 159 -4.81 -3.24 -5.18
CA SER A 159 -4.05 -3.44 -3.94
C SER A 159 -2.53 -3.53 -4.18
N ASN A 160 -2.09 -3.87 -5.39
CA ASN A 160 -0.66 -4.01 -5.69
C ASN A 160 -0.41 -3.79 -7.19
N LEU A 161 0.71 -3.17 -7.54
CA LEU A 161 1.12 -2.97 -8.93
C LEU A 161 1.18 -4.29 -9.71
N THR A 162 1.66 -5.37 -9.09
CA THR A 162 1.74 -6.70 -9.70
C THR A 162 0.36 -7.27 -10.04
N ASN A 163 -0.65 -6.97 -9.23
CA ASN A 163 -2.03 -7.39 -9.48
C ASN A 163 -2.60 -6.66 -10.70
N ILE A 164 -2.37 -5.35 -10.82
CA ILE A 164 -2.80 -4.56 -11.99
C ILE A 164 -2.20 -5.12 -13.28
N ILE A 165 -0.88 -5.36 -13.28
CA ILE A 165 -0.18 -5.92 -14.45
C ILE A 165 -0.72 -7.31 -14.79
N THR A 166 -0.93 -8.17 -13.79
CA THR A 166 -1.42 -9.53 -13.99
C THR A 166 -2.85 -9.53 -14.54
N ALA A 167 -3.76 -8.78 -13.92
CA ALA A 167 -5.14 -8.68 -14.36
C ALA A 167 -5.24 -8.12 -15.78
N HIS A 168 -4.44 -7.10 -16.11
CA HIS A 168 -4.38 -6.54 -17.46
C HIS A 168 -3.83 -7.55 -18.48
N TYR A 169 -2.74 -8.24 -18.17
CA TYR A 169 -2.11 -9.22 -19.06
C TYR A 169 -3.03 -10.40 -19.38
N PHE A 170 -3.69 -10.96 -18.36
CA PHE A 170 -4.63 -12.08 -18.51
C PHE A 170 -6.07 -11.65 -18.83
N ARG A 171 -6.33 -10.34 -18.93
CA ARG A 171 -7.67 -9.75 -19.16
C ARG A 171 -8.72 -10.22 -18.15
N ILE A 172 -8.33 -10.28 -16.88
CA ILE A 172 -9.20 -10.64 -15.77
C ILE A 172 -9.90 -9.37 -15.29
N SER A 173 -11.22 -9.42 -15.15
CA SER A 173 -12.00 -8.29 -14.64
C SER A 173 -11.77 -8.05 -13.14
N PHE A 174 -12.15 -6.86 -12.64
CA PHE A 174 -11.86 -6.47 -11.26
C PHE A 174 -12.51 -7.40 -10.23
N TRP A 175 -13.81 -7.69 -10.37
CA TRP A 175 -14.53 -8.54 -9.41
C TRP A 175 -14.23 -10.02 -9.62
N GLU A 176 -13.99 -10.46 -10.84
CA GLU A 176 -13.48 -11.80 -11.11
C GLU A 176 -12.15 -12.05 -10.39
N TYR A 177 -11.19 -11.14 -10.54
CA TYR A 177 -9.93 -11.19 -9.81
C TYR A 177 -10.17 -11.23 -8.30
N ALA A 178 -11.03 -10.35 -7.79
CA ALA A 178 -11.32 -10.29 -6.37
C ALA A 178 -11.95 -11.58 -5.82
N LEU A 179 -12.85 -12.21 -6.58
CA LEU A 179 -13.48 -13.47 -6.21
C LEU A 179 -12.45 -14.61 -6.17
N TYR A 180 -11.58 -14.70 -7.19
CA TYR A 180 -10.52 -15.72 -7.22
C TYR A 180 -9.49 -15.54 -6.11
N MET A 181 -9.15 -14.29 -5.79
CA MET A 181 -8.12 -13.97 -4.79
C MET A 181 -8.65 -13.87 -3.36
N PHE A 182 -9.98 -13.84 -3.16
CA PHE A 182 -10.57 -13.72 -1.83
C PHE A 182 -10.13 -14.84 -0.87
N LEU A 183 -10.25 -16.11 -1.30
CA LEU A 183 -9.89 -17.25 -0.48
C LEU A 183 -8.37 -17.36 -0.25
N PRO A 184 -7.51 -17.26 -1.29
CA PRO A 184 -6.06 -17.17 -1.11
C PRO A 184 -5.64 -16.07 -0.14
N ASN A 185 -6.24 -14.87 -0.24
CA ASN A 185 -5.96 -13.76 0.67
C ASN A 185 -6.33 -14.10 2.12
N LEU A 186 -7.50 -14.70 2.35
CA LEU A 186 -7.93 -15.05 3.71
C LEU A 186 -6.99 -16.08 4.36
N VAL A 187 -6.59 -17.10 3.60
CA VAL A 187 -5.63 -18.12 4.06
C VAL A 187 -4.27 -17.50 4.32
N SER A 188 -3.76 -16.69 3.39
CA SER A 188 -2.47 -16.02 3.51
C SER A 188 -2.44 -15.08 4.71
N LEU A 189 -3.46 -14.24 4.88
CA LEU A 189 -3.59 -13.33 6.02
C LEU A 189 -3.64 -14.10 7.35
N GLY A 190 -4.45 -15.16 7.42
CA GLY A 190 -4.56 -16.00 8.61
C GLY A 190 -3.23 -16.67 8.99
N LEU A 191 -2.53 -17.24 8.01
CA LEU A 191 -1.22 -17.87 8.23
C LEU A 191 -0.14 -16.85 8.59
N SER A 192 -0.09 -15.70 7.93
CA SER A 192 0.85 -14.62 8.26
C SER A 192 0.63 -14.10 9.68
N LEU A 193 -0.63 -13.87 10.09
CA LEU A 193 -0.97 -13.50 11.46
C LEU A 193 -0.55 -14.59 12.45
N LEU A 194 -0.78 -15.86 12.13
CA LEU A 194 -0.41 -16.99 12.98
C LEU A 194 1.10 -17.10 13.14
N VAL A 195 1.86 -17.05 12.05
CA VAL A 195 3.33 -17.13 12.06
C VAL A 195 3.92 -15.96 12.84
N LEU A 196 3.48 -14.74 12.56
CA LEU A 196 3.93 -13.54 13.28
C LEU A 196 3.59 -13.62 14.77
N TYR A 197 2.38 -14.07 15.11
CA TYR A 197 1.98 -14.27 16.49
C TYR A 197 2.86 -15.33 17.18
N LEU A 198 3.06 -16.50 16.58
CA LEU A 198 3.86 -17.57 17.17
C LEU A 198 5.32 -17.18 17.35
N PHE A 199 5.89 -16.45 16.39
CA PHE A 199 7.26 -15.96 16.42
C PHE A 199 7.44 -14.90 17.50
N TYR A 200 6.54 -13.90 17.57
CA TYR A 200 6.64 -12.78 18.48
C TYR A 200 5.86 -12.92 19.79
N ARG A 201 5.20 -14.06 20.08
CA ARG A 201 4.32 -14.24 21.26
C ARG A 201 4.97 -13.88 22.60
N ARG A 202 6.30 -14.04 22.72
CA ARG A 202 7.07 -13.70 23.93
C ARG A 202 7.42 -12.22 24.02
N ASP A 203 7.41 -11.54 22.88
CA ASP A 203 7.78 -10.14 22.71
C ASP A 203 6.55 -9.23 22.60
N LEU A 204 5.35 -9.80 22.46
CA LEU A 204 4.11 -9.03 22.53
C LEU A 204 3.94 -8.40 23.91
N ILE A 205 3.40 -7.19 23.91
CA ILE A 205 2.96 -6.52 25.12
C ILE A 205 1.92 -7.43 25.79
N ARG A 206 2.03 -7.65 27.11
CA ARG A 206 1.00 -8.43 27.82
C ARG A 206 -0.21 -7.54 28.11
N THR A 207 0.07 -6.41 28.72
CA THR A 207 -0.91 -5.38 29.08
C THR A 207 -0.31 -4.01 28.89
N TYR A 208 -1.14 -3.03 28.53
CA TYR A 208 -0.75 -1.62 28.47
C TYR A 208 -1.79 -0.77 29.21
N GLU A 209 -1.35 0.35 29.76
CA GLU A 209 -2.21 1.25 30.52
C GLU A 209 -3.27 1.89 29.61
N LYS A 210 -4.53 1.70 29.98
CA LYS A 210 -5.67 2.24 29.23
C LYS A 210 -5.72 3.76 29.28
N GLU A 211 -5.22 4.35 30.36
CA GLU A 211 -5.18 5.80 30.59
C GLU A 211 -4.31 6.51 29.54
N VAL A 212 -3.19 5.91 29.15
CA VAL A 212 -2.33 6.42 28.07
C VAL A 212 -3.01 6.35 26.70
N VAL A 213 -3.99 5.46 26.52
CA VAL A 213 -4.76 5.34 25.28
C VAL A 213 -5.97 6.28 25.27
N GLN A 214 -6.65 6.45 26.40
CA GLN A 214 -7.78 7.36 26.55
C GLN A 214 -7.40 8.84 26.39
N SER A 215 -6.13 9.19 26.66
CA SER A 215 -5.62 10.56 26.46
C SER A 215 -5.51 10.99 25.00
N LEU A 216 -5.62 10.06 24.04
CA LEU A 216 -5.55 10.32 22.60
C LEU A 216 -6.79 9.79 21.86
N PRO A 217 -7.97 10.43 22.03
CA PRO A 217 -9.19 9.97 21.37
C PRO A 217 -9.02 9.95 19.84
N PRO A 218 -9.61 9.00 19.09
CA PRO A 218 -9.42 8.90 17.65
C PRO A 218 -9.74 10.19 16.88
N GLY A 219 -10.70 10.98 17.37
CA GLY A 219 -11.05 12.28 16.78
C GLY A 219 -9.91 13.29 16.75
N TYR A 220 -8.91 13.17 17.65
CA TYR A 220 -7.71 14.02 17.65
C TYR A 220 -6.87 13.88 16.38
N ALA A 221 -6.91 12.71 15.74
CA ALA A 221 -6.19 12.50 14.49
C ALA A 221 -6.79 13.27 13.32
N ILE A 222 -8.09 13.60 13.36
CA ILE A 222 -8.78 14.25 12.25
C ILE A 222 -8.34 15.70 12.20
N ARG A 223 -7.50 16.02 11.22
CA ARG A 223 -7.04 17.39 10.97
C ARG A 223 -8.09 18.09 10.11
N ASP A 224 -8.35 17.56 8.91
CA ASP A 224 -9.39 18.06 8.02
C ASP A 224 -10.61 17.13 7.98
N GLY A 225 -11.68 17.52 8.69
CA GLY A 225 -12.92 16.73 8.75
C GLY A 225 -13.71 16.64 7.44
N PHE A 226 -13.48 17.53 6.46
CA PHE A 226 -14.09 17.42 5.14
C PHE A 226 -13.36 16.39 4.28
N ILE A 227 -12.02 16.50 4.17
CA ILE A 227 -11.21 15.55 3.42
C ILE A 227 -11.29 14.15 4.04
N PHE A 228 -11.32 14.05 5.36
CA PHE A 228 -11.51 12.77 6.06
C PHE A 228 -12.81 12.05 5.63
N ARG A 229 -13.93 12.79 5.55
CA ARG A 229 -15.20 12.23 5.05
C ARG A 229 -15.13 11.90 3.56
N MET A 230 -14.49 12.76 2.77
CA MET A 230 -14.25 12.49 1.35
C MET A 230 -13.43 11.22 1.13
N GLY A 231 -12.53 10.85 2.05
CA GLY A 231 -11.82 9.57 2.00
C GLY A 231 -12.75 8.37 1.99
N PHE A 232 -13.76 8.33 2.87
CA PHE A 232 -14.77 7.26 2.85
C PHE A 232 -15.63 7.30 1.57
N VAL A 233 -15.99 8.49 1.10
CA VAL A 233 -16.76 8.67 -0.13
C VAL A 233 -15.97 8.13 -1.33
N VAL A 234 -14.70 8.49 -1.44
CA VAL A 234 -13.82 8.08 -2.55
C VAL A 234 -13.56 6.58 -2.52
N THR A 235 -13.34 5.98 -1.35
CA THR A 235 -13.24 4.52 -1.22
C THR A 235 -14.52 3.82 -1.67
N GLY A 236 -15.69 4.32 -1.25
CA GLY A 236 -16.98 3.79 -1.69
C GLY A 236 -17.20 3.95 -3.20
N LEU A 237 -16.86 5.12 -3.74
CA LEU A 237 -16.94 5.41 -5.17
C LEU A 237 -16.00 4.54 -5.99
N LEU A 238 -14.79 4.21 -5.51
CA LEU A 238 -13.88 3.29 -6.19
C LEU A 238 -14.53 1.91 -6.36
N GLY A 239 -15.04 1.33 -5.27
CA GLY A 239 -15.71 0.03 -5.32
C GLY A 239 -16.94 0.05 -6.23
N LEU A 240 -17.78 1.09 -6.13
CA LEU A 240 -18.95 1.26 -6.99
C LEU A 240 -18.59 1.49 -8.45
N ALA A 241 -17.56 2.27 -8.75
CA ALA A 241 -17.11 2.54 -10.11
C ALA A 241 -16.68 1.23 -10.79
N PHE A 242 -15.83 0.42 -10.15
CA PHE A 242 -15.43 -0.88 -10.71
C PHE A 242 -16.61 -1.83 -10.88
N LEU A 243 -17.56 -1.84 -9.94
CA LEU A 243 -18.80 -2.62 -10.07
C LEU A 243 -19.66 -2.17 -11.26
N CYS A 244 -19.89 -0.87 -11.41
CA CYS A 244 -20.66 -0.33 -12.53
C CYS A 244 -19.96 -0.59 -13.87
N LEU A 245 -18.64 -0.43 -13.95
CA LEU A 245 -17.87 -0.69 -15.17
C LEU A 245 -17.99 -2.15 -15.60
N GLU A 246 -17.89 -3.09 -14.65
CA GLU A 246 -18.04 -4.51 -14.94
C GLU A 246 -19.47 -4.88 -15.35
N LEU A 247 -20.49 -4.38 -14.64
CA LEU A 247 -21.90 -4.61 -14.98
C LEU A 247 -22.27 -4.06 -16.36
N LEU A 248 -21.70 -2.91 -16.73
CA LEU A 248 -21.92 -2.28 -18.03
C LEU A 248 -21.01 -2.83 -19.14
N ARG A 249 -20.07 -3.73 -18.81
CA ARG A 249 -19.06 -4.29 -19.73
C ARG A 249 -18.23 -3.20 -20.44
N ILE A 250 -17.91 -2.14 -19.71
CA ILE A 250 -17.09 -1.03 -20.22
C ILE A 250 -15.66 -1.23 -19.69
N GLU A 251 -14.72 -1.44 -20.61
CA GLU A 251 -13.29 -1.51 -20.28
C GLU A 251 -12.74 -0.10 -20.12
N VAL A 252 -12.47 0.29 -18.87
CA VAL A 252 -11.79 1.56 -18.55
C VAL A 252 -10.50 1.26 -17.80
N PRO A 253 -9.37 1.89 -18.19
CA PRO A 253 -8.10 1.74 -17.49
C PRO A 253 -8.24 2.09 -16.00
N VAL A 254 -7.57 1.32 -15.14
CA VAL A 254 -7.62 1.48 -13.68
C VAL A 254 -7.15 2.89 -13.28
N SER A 255 -6.14 3.42 -13.98
CA SER A 255 -5.61 4.76 -13.81
C SER A 255 -6.61 5.88 -14.07
N VAL A 256 -7.58 5.69 -14.97
CA VAL A 256 -8.61 6.70 -15.25
C VAL A 256 -9.57 6.82 -14.08
N VAL A 257 -9.99 5.69 -13.50
CA VAL A 257 -10.87 5.64 -12.33
C VAL A 257 -10.18 6.25 -11.11
N LEU A 258 -8.93 5.83 -10.85
CA LEU A 258 -8.12 6.36 -9.76
C LEU A 258 -7.77 7.83 -9.97
N GLY A 259 -7.48 8.25 -11.20
CA GLY A 259 -7.21 9.64 -11.57
C GLY A 259 -8.43 10.54 -11.33
N GLY A 260 -9.63 10.07 -11.66
CA GLY A 260 -10.88 10.77 -11.32
C GLY A 260 -11.06 10.93 -9.81
N CYS A 261 -10.80 9.88 -9.03
CA CYS A 261 -10.85 9.92 -7.57
C CYS A 261 -9.79 10.86 -6.97
N ALA A 262 -8.55 10.80 -7.48
CA ALA A 262 -7.46 11.68 -7.11
C ALA A 262 -7.81 13.15 -7.40
N LEU A 263 -8.40 13.43 -8.56
CA LEU A 263 -8.86 14.77 -8.93
C LEU A 263 -9.99 15.25 -8.00
N LEU A 264 -10.97 14.40 -7.68
CA LEU A 264 -12.05 14.74 -6.74
C LEU A 264 -11.49 15.08 -5.35
N LEU A 265 -10.51 14.31 -4.85
CA LEU A 265 -9.83 14.64 -3.59
C LEU A 265 -9.01 15.92 -3.69
N ALA A 266 -8.24 16.10 -4.76
CA ALA A 266 -7.47 17.33 -4.98
C ALA A 266 -8.38 18.57 -4.99
N LEU A 267 -9.50 18.50 -5.72
CA LEU A 267 -10.48 19.60 -5.78
C LEU A 267 -11.09 19.89 -4.41
N SER A 268 -11.29 18.85 -3.60
CA SER A 268 -11.80 18.97 -2.23
C SER A 268 -10.83 19.72 -1.30
N THR A 269 -9.51 19.65 -1.56
CA THR A 269 -8.51 20.39 -0.76
C THR A 269 -8.59 21.90 -0.93
N PHE A 270 -9.07 22.43 -2.07
CA PHE A 270 -9.19 23.89 -2.25
C PHE A 270 -10.21 24.54 -1.31
N LYS A 271 -11.13 23.73 -0.75
CA LYS A 271 -12.15 24.21 0.18
C LYS A 271 -11.62 24.44 1.61
N ASN A 272 -10.53 23.76 2.00
CA ASN A 272 -9.93 23.85 3.33
C ASN A 272 -8.41 24.00 3.28
N LYS A 273 -7.87 25.06 3.91
CA LYS A 273 -6.45 25.43 3.84
C LYS A 273 -5.49 24.51 4.62
N GLU A 274 -5.99 23.49 5.31
CA GLU A 274 -5.18 22.63 6.17
C GLU A 274 -4.36 21.61 5.40
N VAL A 275 -4.85 21.13 4.25
CA VAL A 275 -4.09 20.26 3.34
C VAL A 275 -3.60 21.08 2.15
N ARG A 276 -2.32 21.47 2.16
CA ARG A 276 -1.69 22.21 1.06
C ARG A 276 -1.12 21.25 0.02
N LEU A 277 -1.64 21.31 -1.21
CA LEU A 277 -1.14 20.53 -2.36
C LEU A 277 0.34 20.78 -2.71
N LYS A 278 0.93 21.92 -2.32
CA LYS A 278 2.36 22.22 -2.58
C LYS A 278 3.33 21.30 -1.84
N GLU A 279 2.84 20.57 -0.85
CA GLU A 279 3.63 19.70 0.00
C GLU A 279 3.21 18.21 -0.17
N VAL A 280 2.31 17.94 -1.13
CA VAL A 280 1.84 16.62 -1.58
C VAL A 280 2.59 16.26 -2.86
#